data_AF-A0A1M2Z7T8-F1
#
_entry.id   AF-A0A1M2Z7T8-F1
#
_cell.length_a   1.000
_cell.length_b   1.000
_cell.length_c   1.000
_cell.angle_alpha   90.00
_cell.angle_beta   90.00
_cell.angle_gamma   90.00
#
_symmetry.space_group_name_H-M   'P 1'
#
loop_
_entity.id
_entity.type
_entity.pdbx_description
1 polymer ?
#
loop_
_entity_poly.entity_id
_entity_poly.type
_entity_poly.pdbx_seq_one_letter_code
_entity_poly.pdbx_strand_id
1 'polypeptide(L)'
;MDTVEEKLKTPYGYAVISQPYTSPRADIGFVTTQVEGGYQNGSIYSHANSFKIKADAMLKRNDDAYRTIKYLIPDSEYHKDTDAEPYQIPNSYFAPEAGYRGGMAGQSFITGTAGWVYNSVFLDILGIKPSFDGLILDPCLPSGWTDVSAVRMFRKSKYRFRFIKEKGIFNDIKEIKVNGNVIDGNLLPYGENQEFLVEVKL
;
A
#
# COMPACT_ATOMS: atom_id res chain seq x y z
N MET A 1 -4.05 11.65 -8.86
CA MET A 1 -4.59 10.33 -8.48
C MET A 1 -5.98 10.08 -9.04
N ASP A 2 -6.82 11.09 -9.22
CA ASP A 2 -8.15 10.89 -9.85
C ASP A 2 -8.07 10.33 -11.27
N THR A 3 -7.17 10.82 -12.11
CA THR A 3 -6.93 10.25 -13.45
C THR A 3 -6.45 8.80 -13.39
N VAL A 4 -5.72 8.40 -12.35
CA VAL A 4 -5.29 7.00 -12.16
C VAL A 4 -6.51 6.13 -11.84
N GLU A 5 -7.39 6.60 -10.95
CA GLU A 5 -8.66 5.93 -10.65
C GLU A 5 -9.56 5.82 -11.89
N GLU A 6 -9.61 6.86 -12.71
CA GLU A 6 -10.46 6.91 -13.90
C GLU A 6 -9.92 6.05 -15.05
N LYS A 7 -8.61 6.14 -15.34
CA LYS A 7 -8.02 5.60 -16.58
C LYS A 7 -7.32 4.26 -16.41
N LEU A 8 -6.85 3.94 -15.20
CA LEU A 8 -5.99 2.77 -14.97
C LEU A 8 -6.67 1.70 -14.12
N LYS A 9 -7.79 2.01 -13.45
CA LYS A 9 -8.48 1.04 -12.62
C LYS A 9 -9.11 -0.07 -13.46
N THR A 10 -8.88 -1.29 -13.03
CA THR A 10 -9.47 -2.52 -13.60
C THR A 10 -10.13 -3.34 -12.48
N PRO A 11 -10.84 -4.43 -12.80
CA PRO A 11 -11.31 -5.39 -11.79
C PRO A 11 -10.19 -6.05 -10.96
N TYR A 12 -8.95 -6.07 -11.45
CA TYR A 12 -7.81 -6.78 -10.87
C TYR A 12 -6.74 -5.86 -10.26
N GLY A 13 -6.99 -4.55 -10.20
CA GLY A 13 -6.03 -3.54 -9.76
C GLY A 13 -5.80 -2.45 -10.79
N TYR A 14 -4.67 -1.73 -10.69
CA TYR A 14 -4.38 -0.60 -11.58
C TYR A 14 -3.36 -0.97 -12.65
N ALA A 15 -3.74 -0.84 -13.92
CA ALA A 15 -2.85 -1.04 -15.06
C ALA A 15 -1.73 0.00 -15.07
N VAL A 16 -0.55 -0.37 -15.60
CA VAL A 16 0.55 0.61 -15.79
C VAL A 16 0.39 1.49 -17.01
N ILE A 17 -0.40 1.06 -17.99
CA ILE A 17 -0.71 1.78 -19.22
C ILE A 17 -2.21 1.61 -19.48
N SER A 18 -2.92 2.72 -19.65
CA SER A 18 -4.31 2.69 -20.13
C SER A 18 -4.30 2.38 -21.62
N GLN A 19 -5.12 1.41 -22.06
CA GLN A 19 -5.18 0.96 -23.46
C GLN A 19 -3.81 0.42 -23.93
N PRO A 20 -3.54 -0.87 -23.71
CA PRO A 20 -2.27 -1.47 -24.11
C PRO A 20 -2.05 -1.37 -25.62
N TYR A 21 -0.78 -1.37 -26.04
CA TYR A 21 -0.41 -1.36 -27.45
C TYR A 21 -0.85 -2.66 -28.13
N THR A 22 -1.55 -2.52 -29.25
CA THR A 22 -2.08 -3.65 -30.06
C THR A 22 -1.14 -4.02 -31.23
N SER A 23 -0.08 -3.26 -31.45
CA SER A 23 0.88 -3.50 -32.54
C SER A 23 2.27 -2.94 -32.19
N PRO A 24 3.36 -3.62 -32.63
CA PRO A 24 4.72 -3.15 -32.43
C PRO A 24 4.97 -1.75 -32.99
N ARG A 25 5.72 -0.95 -32.22
CA ARG A 25 6.14 0.40 -32.56
C ARG A 25 7.61 0.59 -32.21
N ALA A 26 8.46 0.61 -33.24
CA ALA A 26 9.91 0.70 -33.06
C ALA A 26 10.36 2.02 -32.41
N ASP A 27 9.59 3.11 -32.58
CA ASP A 27 9.84 4.41 -31.97
C ASP A 27 9.59 4.43 -30.45
N ILE A 28 8.86 3.44 -29.92
CA ILE A 28 8.58 3.29 -28.49
C ILE A 28 9.40 2.15 -27.88
N GLY A 29 9.51 1.02 -28.60
CA GLY A 29 10.35 -0.12 -28.23
C GLY A 29 9.55 -1.30 -27.65
N PHE A 30 10.27 -2.12 -26.86
CA PHE A 30 9.87 -3.50 -26.49
C PHE A 30 8.51 -3.63 -25.81
N VAL A 31 8.05 -2.61 -25.07
CA VAL A 31 6.73 -2.66 -24.43
C VAL A 31 5.60 -2.92 -25.43
N THR A 32 5.73 -2.41 -26.66
CA THR A 32 4.70 -2.55 -27.70
C THR A 32 4.66 -3.91 -28.38
N THR A 33 5.65 -4.77 -28.11
CA THR A 33 5.70 -6.14 -28.63
C THR A 33 5.14 -7.16 -27.65
N GLN A 34 4.80 -6.75 -26.43
CA GLN A 34 4.24 -7.62 -25.42
C GLN A 34 2.73 -7.77 -25.61
N VAL A 35 2.19 -8.90 -25.13
CA VAL A 35 0.75 -9.16 -25.14
C VAL A 35 -0.02 -8.05 -24.43
N GLU A 36 -1.16 -7.66 -24.99
CA GLU A 36 -2.07 -6.69 -24.39
C GLU A 36 -2.47 -7.11 -22.97
N GLY A 37 -2.42 -6.16 -22.03
CA GLY A 37 -2.72 -6.41 -20.62
C GLY A 37 -1.67 -7.28 -19.90
N GLY A 38 -0.54 -7.58 -20.53
CA GLY A 38 0.52 -8.41 -19.98
C GLY A 38 1.81 -7.63 -19.71
N TYR A 39 2.55 -8.06 -18.69
CA TYR A 39 3.87 -7.52 -18.34
C TYR A 39 3.91 -5.98 -18.27
N GLN A 40 4.73 -5.29 -19.06
CA GLN A 40 4.80 -3.84 -19.05
C GLN A 40 3.72 -3.19 -19.95
N ASN A 41 3.07 -3.96 -20.83
CA ASN A 41 2.03 -3.49 -21.74
C ASN A 41 0.64 -3.57 -21.10
N GLY A 42 0.42 -2.77 -20.06
CA GLY A 42 -0.90 -2.57 -19.46
C GLY A 42 -1.31 -3.61 -18.42
N SER A 43 -0.42 -4.48 -17.95
CA SER A 43 -0.75 -5.35 -16.81
C SER A 43 -0.87 -4.57 -15.49
N ILE A 44 -1.39 -5.25 -14.47
CA ILE A 44 -1.36 -4.77 -13.09
C ILE A 44 0.04 -5.03 -12.55
N TYR A 45 1.00 -4.17 -12.87
CA TYR A 45 2.37 -4.33 -12.38
C TYR A 45 2.42 -3.97 -10.89
N SER A 46 2.57 -4.98 -10.03
CA SER A 46 2.32 -4.86 -8.60
C SER A 46 3.28 -3.90 -7.92
N HIS A 47 4.52 -3.84 -8.40
CA HIS A 47 5.53 -2.90 -7.90
C HIS A 47 5.09 -1.44 -8.16
N ALA A 48 4.57 -1.13 -9.35
CA ALA A 48 4.08 0.22 -9.64
C ALA A 48 2.83 0.58 -8.82
N ASN A 49 1.94 -0.38 -8.62
CA ASN A 49 0.76 -0.23 -7.77
C ASN A 49 1.14 0.09 -6.31
N SER A 50 2.29 -0.40 -5.82
CA SER A 50 2.75 -0.05 -4.49
C SER A 50 3.03 1.45 -4.31
N PHE A 51 3.45 2.16 -5.37
CA PHE A 51 3.64 3.61 -5.32
C PHE A 51 2.31 4.35 -5.23
N LYS A 52 1.26 3.80 -5.84
CA LYS A 52 -0.09 4.32 -5.70
C LYS A 52 -0.58 4.25 -4.26
N ILE A 53 -0.29 3.16 -3.52
CA ILE A 53 -0.63 3.06 -2.08
C ILE A 53 -0.06 4.27 -1.33
N LYS A 54 1.23 4.54 -1.51
CA LYS A 54 1.91 5.67 -0.88
C LYS A 54 1.34 7.02 -1.32
N ALA A 55 1.09 7.21 -2.62
CA ALA A 55 0.54 8.46 -3.14
C ALA A 55 -0.86 8.74 -2.58
N ASP A 56 -1.74 7.74 -2.54
CA ASP A 56 -3.07 7.86 -1.94
C ASP A 56 -2.98 8.13 -0.43
N ALA A 57 -2.07 7.46 0.27
CA ALA A 57 -1.85 7.71 1.69
C ALA A 57 -1.38 9.15 1.96
N MET A 58 -0.46 9.68 1.15
CA MET A 58 0.00 11.08 1.22
C MET A 58 -1.13 12.08 0.96
N LEU A 59 -2.08 11.73 0.08
CA LEU A 59 -3.29 12.52 -0.22
C LEU A 59 -4.44 12.25 0.76
N LYS A 60 -4.20 11.47 1.83
CA LYS A 60 -5.21 11.08 2.83
C LYS A 60 -6.42 10.33 2.25
N ARG A 61 -6.22 9.61 1.14
CA ARG A 61 -7.19 8.70 0.50
C ARG A 61 -7.06 7.29 1.08
N ASN A 62 -7.30 7.17 2.38
CA ASN A 62 -7.09 5.96 3.18
C ASN A 62 -7.74 4.68 2.60
N ASP A 63 -8.99 4.76 2.16
CA ASP A 63 -9.69 3.60 1.61
C ASP A 63 -9.20 3.22 0.20
N ASP A 64 -8.73 4.18 -0.59
CA ASP A 64 -8.15 3.92 -1.91
C ASP A 64 -6.76 3.28 -1.77
N ALA A 65 -5.96 3.76 -0.81
CA ALA A 65 -4.67 3.14 -0.48
C ALA A 65 -4.86 1.69 -0.02
N TYR A 66 -5.83 1.43 0.87
CA TYR A 66 -6.13 0.09 1.36
C TYR A 66 -6.72 -0.82 0.29
N ARG A 67 -7.61 -0.30 -0.57
CA ARG A 67 -8.12 -1.03 -1.72
C ARG A 67 -6.97 -1.46 -2.65
N THR A 68 -6.00 -0.59 -2.86
CA THR A 68 -4.81 -0.92 -3.66
C THR A 68 -4.00 -2.05 -3.01
N ILE A 69 -3.82 -2.07 -1.68
CA ILE A 69 -3.21 -3.23 -0.99
C ILE A 69 -4.01 -4.51 -1.27
N LYS A 70 -5.34 -4.47 -1.14
CA LYS A 70 -6.20 -5.64 -1.38
C LYS A 70 -6.09 -6.17 -2.81
N TYR A 71 -5.97 -5.29 -3.81
CA TYR A 71 -5.70 -5.71 -5.20
C TYR A 71 -4.37 -6.43 -5.38
N LEU A 72 -3.38 -6.24 -4.50
CA LEU A 72 -2.08 -6.91 -4.64
C LEU A 72 -2.02 -8.25 -3.89
N ILE A 73 -2.97 -8.50 -2.98
CA ILE A 73 -2.99 -9.72 -2.19
C ILE A 73 -3.68 -10.82 -3.02
N PRO A 74 -2.99 -11.95 -3.29
CA PRO A 74 -3.64 -13.13 -3.84
C PRO A 74 -4.75 -13.63 -2.93
N ASP A 75 -5.79 -14.25 -3.49
CA ASP A 75 -6.95 -14.74 -2.72
C ASP A 75 -7.74 -13.63 -1.98
N SER A 76 -7.51 -12.37 -2.34
CA SER A 76 -8.41 -11.30 -1.97
C SER A 76 -9.74 -11.42 -2.71
N GLU A 77 -10.72 -10.61 -2.32
CA GLU A 77 -12.03 -10.52 -3.01
C GLU A 77 -11.93 -10.18 -4.50
N TYR A 78 -10.78 -9.66 -4.97
CA TYR A 78 -10.49 -9.30 -6.36
C TYR A 78 -9.77 -10.40 -7.15
N HIS A 79 -9.20 -11.40 -6.48
CA HIS A 79 -8.36 -12.44 -7.09
C HIS A 79 -8.75 -13.85 -6.62
N LYS A 80 -10.05 -14.19 -6.72
CA LYS A 80 -10.58 -15.48 -6.26
C LYS A 80 -10.11 -16.68 -7.08
N ASP A 81 -9.86 -16.48 -8.38
CA ASP A 81 -9.49 -17.53 -9.33
C ASP A 81 -8.05 -17.34 -9.86
N THR A 82 -7.18 -16.73 -9.05
CA THR A 82 -5.78 -16.50 -9.42
C THR A 82 -4.95 -17.79 -9.30
N ASP A 83 -3.94 -17.94 -10.16
CA ASP A 83 -2.95 -19.02 -10.12
C ASP A 83 -1.69 -18.65 -9.31
N ALA A 84 -1.68 -17.48 -8.64
CA ALA A 84 -0.63 -17.10 -7.70
C ALA A 84 -0.59 -18.02 -6.48
N GLU A 85 0.60 -18.21 -5.91
CA GLU A 85 0.74 -18.78 -4.58
C GLU A 85 0.09 -17.85 -3.54
N PRO A 86 -0.78 -18.36 -2.65
CA PRO A 86 -1.71 -17.54 -1.85
C PRO A 86 -1.05 -16.73 -0.72
N TYR A 87 0.27 -16.84 -0.57
CA TYR A 87 1.05 -16.25 0.52
C TYR A 87 2.14 -15.27 0.04
N GLN A 88 2.19 -14.97 -1.25
CA GLN A 88 3.18 -14.07 -1.84
C GLN A 88 2.53 -13.12 -2.86
N ILE A 89 2.97 -11.87 -2.90
CA ILE A 89 2.46 -10.91 -3.88
C ILE A 89 3.22 -11.10 -5.21
N PRO A 90 2.56 -11.52 -6.30
CA PRO A 90 3.23 -11.71 -7.58
C PRO A 90 3.67 -10.35 -8.15
N ASN A 91 4.64 -10.39 -9.06
CA ASN A 91 5.16 -9.19 -9.72
C ASN A 91 4.10 -8.45 -10.54
N SER A 92 3.10 -9.18 -11.05
CA SER A 92 1.98 -8.61 -11.77
C SER A 92 0.75 -9.51 -11.78
N TYR A 93 -0.41 -8.95 -12.09
CA TYR A 93 -1.57 -9.67 -12.60
C TYR A 93 -1.86 -9.23 -14.03
N PHE A 94 -2.33 -10.15 -14.87
CA PHE A 94 -2.78 -9.80 -16.22
C PHE A 94 -4.05 -8.95 -16.14
N ALA A 95 -4.12 -7.89 -16.94
CA ALA A 95 -5.31 -7.05 -17.06
C ALA A 95 -6.40 -7.72 -17.92
N PRO A 96 -7.65 -7.23 -17.91
CA PRO A 96 -8.74 -7.82 -18.69
C PRO A 96 -8.44 -7.98 -20.18
N GLU A 97 -7.64 -7.09 -20.75
CA GLU A 97 -7.22 -7.10 -22.16
C GLU A 97 -6.40 -8.35 -22.54
N ALA A 98 -5.83 -9.07 -21.56
CA ALA A 98 -5.16 -10.34 -21.78
C ALA A 98 -6.13 -11.52 -22.02
N GLY A 99 -7.44 -11.25 -22.11
CA GLY A 99 -8.48 -12.22 -22.42
C GLY A 99 -8.62 -13.28 -21.33
N TYR A 100 -8.51 -14.56 -21.70
CA TYR A 100 -8.70 -15.69 -20.78
C TYR A 100 -7.70 -15.71 -19.61
N ARG A 101 -6.61 -14.93 -19.68
CA ARG A 101 -5.62 -14.80 -18.62
C ARG A 101 -5.90 -13.64 -17.66
N GLY A 102 -6.93 -12.82 -17.88
CA GLY A 102 -7.25 -11.70 -17.01
C GLY A 102 -7.35 -12.12 -15.54
N GLY A 103 -6.63 -11.45 -14.65
CA GLY A 103 -6.56 -11.74 -13.22
C GLY A 103 -5.59 -12.86 -12.82
N MET A 104 -5.03 -13.60 -13.78
CA MET A 104 -3.95 -14.57 -13.52
C MET A 104 -2.67 -13.84 -13.13
N ALA A 105 -1.84 -14.52 -12.35
CA ALA A 105 -0.57 -14.06 -11.89
C ALA A 105 0.49 -14.09 -13.01
N GLY A 106 1.41 -13.12 -12.93
CA GLY A 106 2.64 -13.10 -13.70
C GLY A 106 3.76 -13.83 -12.97
N GLN A 107 4.90 -13.18 -12.82
CA GLN A 107 6.09 -13.76 -12.19
C GLN A 107 5.94 -13.80 -10.67
N SER A 108 6.16 -14.97 -10.05
CA SER A 108 6.12 -15.14 -8.60
C SER A 108 7.45 -14.83 -7.91
N PHE A 109 7.40 -14.55 -6.59
CA PHE A 109 8.51 -14.38 -5.65
C PHE A 109 9.51 -13.23 -5.92
N ILE A 110 10.17 -13.23 -7.07
CA ILE A 110 11.32 -12.35 -7.34
C ILE A 110 10.81 -10.98 -7.81
N THR A 111 10.27 -10.21 -6.86
CA THR A 111 9.75 -8.87 -7.09
C THR A 111 10.04 -7.94 -5.92
N GLY A 112 10.32 -6.67 -6.21
CA GLY A 112 10.46 -5.65 -5.18
C GLY A 112 9.15 -5.31 -4.48
N THR A 113 8.01 -5.76 -5.01
CA THR A 113 6.66 -5.44 -4.52
C THR A 113 6.50 -5.74 -3.03
N ALA A 114 6.98 -6.89 -2.55
CA ALA A 114 6.83 -7.28 -1.16
C ALA A 114 7.45 -6.24 -0.20
N GLY A 115 8.67 -5.76 -0.51
CA GLY A 115 9.34 -4.73 0.29
C GLY A 115 8.59 -3.39 0.25
N TRP A 116 8.05 -3.01 -0.90
CA TRP A 116 7.30 -1.77 -1.03
C TRP A 116 5.95 -1.79 -0.33
N VAL A 117 5.20 -2.89 -0.44
CA VAL A 117 3.91 -3.06 0.26
C VAL A 117 4.14 -3.13 1.76
N TYR A 118 5.15 -3.89 2.22
CA TYR A 118 5.53 -3.93 3.64
C TYR A 118 5.83 -2.53 4.19
N ASN A 119 6.66 -1.76 3.48
CA ASN A 119 6.96 -0.39 3.87
C ASN A 119 5.70 0.49 3.85
N SER A 120 4.83 0.35 2.86
CA SER A 120 3.61 1.16 2.76
C SER A 120 2.65 0.90 3.93
N VAL A 121 2.52 -0.35 4.38
CA VAL A 121 1.68 -0.67 5.55
C VAL A 121 2.20 0.05 6.80
N PHE A 122 3.50 0.02 7.08
CA PHE A 122 4.06 0.65 8.28
C PHE A 122 4.21 2.17 8.17
N LEU A 123 4.80 2.63 7.07
CA LEU A 123 5.19 4.03 6.90
C LEU A 123 4.03 4.90 6.43
N ASP A 124 3.11 4.37 5.64
CA ASP A 124 2.11 5.17 4.95
C ASP A 124 0.68 4.92 5.49
N ILE A 125 0.28 3.67 5.73
CA ILE A 125 -1.03 3.34 6.32
C ILE A 125 -1.05 3.57 7.83
N LEU A 126 -0.18 2.88 8.57
CA LEU A 126 -0.04 3.11 10.01
C LEU A 126 0.63 4.46 10.31
N GLY A 127 1.38 5.00 9.35
CA GLY A 127 2.00 6.32 9.48
C GLY A 127 3.16 6.39 10.46
N ILE A 128 3.82 5.28 10.77
CA ILE A 128 4.92 5.21 11.74
C ILE A 128 6.23 5.46 10.99
N LYS A 129 6.63 6.73 10.87
CA LYS A 129 7.72 7.16 9.99
C LYS A 129 9.00 7.44 10.79
N PRO A 130 10.12 6.73 10.53
CA PRO A 130 11.39 7.08 11.17
C PRO A 130 11.90 8.43 10.66
N SER A 131 12.45 9.23 11.56
CA SER A 131 13.11 10.51 11.28
C SER A 131 14.44 10.61 12.03
N PHE A 132 15.18 11.69 11.81
CA PHE A 132 16.42 11.95 12.55
C PHE A 132 16.18 12.16 14.05
N ASP A 133 15.05 12.76 14.42
CA ASP A 133 14.77 13.18 15.79
C ASP A 133 13.74 12.28 16.50
N GLY A 134 13.39 11.12 15.93
CA GLY A 134 12.43 10.20 16.53
C GLY A 134 11.55 9.49 15.52
N LEU A 135 10.38 9.04 15.96
CA LEU A 135 9.32 8.52 15.08
C LEU A 135 8.25 9.60 14.89
N ILE A 136 7.95 9.93 13.64
CA ILE A 136 6.84 10.81 13.28
C ILE A 136 5.58 9.96 13.08
N LEU A 137 4.45 10.41 13.61
CA LEU A 137 3.14 9.84 13.38
C LEU A 137 2.36 10.62 12.33
N ASP A 138 1.96 9.93 11.27
CA ASP A 138 1.14 10.49 10.20
C ASP A 138 0.21 9.42 9.59
N PRO A 139 -0.75 8.91 10.37
CA PRO A 139 -1.57 7.77 10.00
C PRO A 139 -2.52 8.07 8.83
N CYS A 140 -2.83 7.04 8.06
CA CYS A 140 -3.81 7.05 6.97
C CYS A 140 -4.65 5.76 7.03
N LEU A 141 -5.30 5.55 8.18
CA LEU A 141 -5.96 4.28 8.48
C LEU A 141 -7.26 4.11 7.69
N PRO A 142 -7.54 2.90 7.14
CA PRO A 142 -8.79 2.60 6.43
C PRO A 142 -10.01 2.98 7.27
N SER A 143 -11.11 3.43 6.66
CA SER A 143 -12.33 3.90 7.34
C SER A 143 -12.93 2.84 8.27
N GLY A 144 -12.82 1.56 7.90
CA GLY A 144 -13.29 0.42 8.69
C GLY A 144 -12.41 0.03 9.88
N TRP A 145 -11.19 0.58 10.01
CA TRP A 145 -10.27 0.24 11.09
C TRP A 145 -10.49 1.18 12.29
N THR A 146 -11.06 0.65 13.38
CA THR A 146 -11.42 1.45 14.57
C THR A 146 -10.49 1.23 15.78
N ASP A 147 -9.85 0.06 15.87
CA ASP A 147 -8.86 -0.25 16.91
C ASP A 147 -7.75 -1.10 16.28
N VAL A 148 -6.54 -0.58 16.25
CA VAL A 148 -5.39 -1.19 15.57
C VAL A 148 -4.19 -1.12 16.50
N SER A 149 -3.46 -2.24 16.62
CA SER A 149 -2.22 -2.27 17.38
C SER A 149 -1.03 -2.62 16.49
N ALA A 150 0.12 -2.04 16.81
CA ALA A 150 1.37 -2.33 16.13
C ALA A 150 2.53 -2.33 17.11
N VAL A 151 3.57 -3.09 16.80
CA VAL A 151 4.83 -3.07 17.56
C VAL A 151 5.95 -2.70 16.62
N ARG A 152 6.75 -1.68 17.00
CA ARG A 152 7.92 -1.27 16.23
C ARG A 152 9.16 -1.22 17.13
N MET A 153 10.23 -1.88 16.68
CA MET A 153 11.55 -1.67 17.22
C MET A 153 12.20 -0.46 16.52
N PHE A 154 12.68 0.51 17.29
CA PHE A 154 13.38 1.68 16.79
C PHE A 154 14.45 2.12 17.78
N ARG A 155 15.70 2.26 17.31
CA ARG A 155 16.87 2.67 18.12
C ARG A 155 17.00 1.89 19.45
N LYS A 156 16.95 0.55 19.38
CA LYS A 156 17.00 -0.38 20.53
C LYS A 156 15.85 -0.25 21.54
N SER A 157 14.81 0.51 21.22
CA SER A 157 13.61 0.64 22.05
C SER A 157 12.39 0.04 21.35
N LYS A 158 11.42 -0.38 22.15
CA LYS A 158 10.18 -0.99 21.70
C LYS A 158 9.04 0.01 21.84
N TYR A 159 8.29 0.22 20.77
CA TYR A 159 7.09 1.04 20.78
C TYR A 159 5.88 0.12 20.58
N ARG A 160 4.91 0.20 21.48
CA ARG A 160 3.61 -0.43 21.34
C ARG A 160 2.58 0.63 21.03
N PHE A 161 2.05 0.58 19.83
CA PHE A 161 1.03 1.50 19.37
C PHE A 161 -0.35 0.91 19.57
N ARG A 162 -1.30 1.76 19.96
CA ARG A 162 -2.72 1.52 19.81
C ARG A 162 -3.35 2.74 19.16
N PHE A 163 -3.90 2.56 17.97
CA PHE A 163 -4.65 3.57 17.24
C PHE A 163 -6.13 3.33 17.47
N ILE A 164 -6.83 4.34 17.97
CA ILE A 164 -8.27 4.30 18.22
C ILE A 164 -8.91 5.39 17.38
N LYS A 165 -9.98 5.03 16.67
CA LYS A 165 -10.66 5.90 15.73
C LYS A 165 -12.16 5.63 15.76
N GLU A 166 -12.96 6.69 15.74
CA GLU A 166 -14.40 6.56 15.48
C GLU A 166 -14.66 6.24 14.01
N LYS A 167 -15.69 5.42 13.75
CA LYS A 167 -16.06 5.05 12.39
C LYS A 167 -16.41 6.30 11.58
N GLY A 168 -15.75 6.48 10.44
CA GLY A 168 -15.99 7.62 9.56
C GLY A 168 -15.19 8.89 9.90
N ILE A 169 -14.33 8.86 10.94
CA ILE A 169 -13.29 9.88 11.09
C ILE A 169 -12.10 9.55 10.17
N PHE A 170 -11.55 10.59 9.55
CA PHE A 170 -10.48 10.48 8.57
C PHE A 170 -9.23 11.22 9.07
N ASN A 171 -8.17 10.45 9.31
CA ASN A 171 -6.76 10.84 9.22
C ASN A 171 -6.23 11.95 10.16
N ASP A 172 -7.08 12.68 10.87
CA ASP A 172 -6.67 13.75 11.79
C ASP A 172 -6.35 13.17 13.16
N ILE A 173 -5.12 13.37 13.63
CA ILE A 173 -4.77 13.03 15.01
C ILE A 173 -5.42 14.05 15.96
N LYS A 174 -6.23 13.58 16.92
CA LYS A 174 -6.81 14.41 17.99
C LYS A 174 -5.94 14.45 19.22
N GLU A 175 -5.30 13.34 19.56
CA GLU A 175 -4.51 13.20 20.77
C GLU A 175 -3.46 12.08 20.60
N ILE A 176 -2.24 12.33 21.05
CA ILE A 176 -1.21 11.29 21.23
C ILE A 176 -0.81 11.26 22.70
N LYS A 177 -0.80 10.07 23.28
CA LYS A 177 -0.25 9.81 24.61
C LYS A 177 0.95 8.90 24.52
N VAL A 178 2.02 9.25 25.23
CA VAL A 178 3.21 8.42 25.42
C VAL A 178 3.36 8.12 26.89
N ASN A 179 3.29 6.84 27.26
CA ASN A 179 3.29 6.36 28.65
C ASN A 179 2.24 7.07 29.52
N GLY A 180 1.05 7.33 28.94
CA GLY A 180 -0.07 8.00 29.60
C GLY A 180 -0.06 9.53 29.55
N ASN A 181 1.05 10.16 29.18
CA ASN A 181 1.18 11.62 29.11
C ASN A 181 0.87 12.13 27.69
N VAL A 182 0.04 13.16 27.57
CA VAL A 182 -0.24 13.83 26.29
C VAL A 182 1.01 14.57 25.82
N ILE A 183 1.30 14.48 24.52
CA ILE A 183 2.39 15.25 23.88
C ILE A 183 1.83 16.22 22.85
N ASP A 184 2.58 17.28 22.58
CA ASP A 184 2.30 18.21 21.49
C ASP A 184 2.95 17.73 20.18
N GLY A 185 2.28 17.99 19.06
CA GLY A 185 2.74 17.58 17.73
C GLY A 185 2.66 16.07 17.51
N ASN A 186 3.46 15.56 16.58
CA ASN A 186 3.43 14.15 16.15
C ASN A 186 4.79 13.46 16.16
N LEU A 187 5.82 14.10 16.72
CA LEU A 187 7.15 13.52 16.89
C LEU A 187 7.23 12.84 18.26
N LEU A 188 7.43 11.53 18.25
CA LEU A 188 7.56 10.74 19.47
C LEU A 188 8.96 10.88 20.08
N PRO A 189 9.06 10.95 21.42
CA PRO A 189 10.35 10.90 22.10
C PRO A 189 11.05 9.57 21.80
N TYR A 190 12.39 9.60 21.80
CA TYR A 190 13.20 8.41 21.61
C TYR A 190 14.27 8.30 22.70
N GLY A 191 14.69 7.06 22.94
CA GLY A 191 15.76 6.68 23.85
C GLY A 191 16.23 5.27 23.51
N GLU A 192 17.27 4.78 24.18
CA GLU A 192 17.73 3.38 24.04
C GLU A 192 17.20 2.51 25.19
N ASN A 193 16.91 1.24 24.91
CA ASN A 193 16.50 0.23 25.89
C ASN A 193 15.25 0.61 26.71
N GLN A 194 14.32 1.32 26.08
CA GLN A 194 13.04 1.71 26.68
C GLN A 194 11.86 1.00 26.01
N GLU A 195 10.74 0.95 26.71
CA GLU A 195 9.45 0.58 26.18
C GLU A 195 8.52 1.79 26.24
N PHE A 196 7.93 2.14 25.10
CA PHE A 196 6.99 3.23 24.95
C PHE A 196 5.60 2.66 24.65
N LEU A 197 4.64 3.01 25.48
CA LEU A 197 3.21 2.79 25.22
C LEU A 197 2.67 4.03 24.54
N VAL A 198 2.25 3.90 23.28
CA VAL A 198 1.78 5.00 22.45
C VAL A 198 0.31 4.78 22.12
N GLU A 199 -0.55 5.64 22.67
CA GLU A 199 -1.97 5.66 22.32
C GLU A 199 -2.23 6.84 21.39
N VAL A 200 -2.87 6.58 20.25
CA VAL A 200 -3.17 7.58 19.23
C VAL A 200 -4.67 7.60 19.01
N LYS A 201 -5.31 8.72 19.31
CA LYS A 201 -6.71 8.94 18.97
C LYS A 201 -6.80 9.76 17.69
N LEU A 202 -7.50 9.22 16.71
CA LEU A 202 -7.86 9.89 15.46
C LEU A 202 -9.33 10.36 15.52
#